data_AF-A0ABD5ZWF0-F1
#
_entry.id   AF-A0ABD5ZWF0-F1
#
_cell.length_a   1.000
_cell.length_b   1.000
_cell.length_c   1.000
_cell.angle_alpha   90.00
_cell.angle_beta   90.00
_cell.angle_gamma   90.00
#
_symmetry.space_group_name_H-M   'P 1'
#
loop_
_entity.id
_entity.type
_entity.pdbx_description
1 polymer ?
#
loop_
_entity_poly.entity_id
_entity_poly.type
_entity_poly.pdbx_seq_one_letter_code
_entity_poly.pdbx_strand_id
1 'polypeptide(L)' 'MDSDTFLTRDTLLVIVLLVVGIGGSGLARGLLHEQGYDTLGSAVFVLGYGTMVLLLWWGWVRPLDITGPSGR' A
#
# COMPACT_ATOMS: atom_id res chain seq x y z
N MET A 1 -10.00 2.82 25.97
CA MET A 1 -9.82 2.35 24.59
C MET A 1 -8.48 1.66 24.56
N ASP A 2 -8.47 0.34 24.40
CA ASP A 2 -7.26 -0.47 24.49
C ASP A 2 -6.49 -0.37 23.16
N SER A 3 -5.43 0.44 23.14
CA SER A 3 -4.55 0.65 21.98
C SER A 3 -4.00 -0.66 21.41
N ASP A 4 -3.88 -1.68 22.28
CA ASP A 4 -3.37 -3.01 21.94
C ASP A 4 -4.28 -3.76 20.96
N THR A 5 -5.57 -3.42 20.89
CA THR A 5 -6.51 -4.03 19.94
C THR A 5 -6.26 -3.52 18.51
N PHE A 6 -5.82 -2.27 18.36
CA PHE A 6 -5.57 -1.66 17.05
C PHE A 6 -4.15 -1.89 16.55
N LEU A 7 -3.16 -1.99 17.45
CA LEU A 7 -1.74 -2.11 17.12
C LEU A 7 -1.27 -3.56 16.91
N THR A 8 -2.05 -4.35 16.17
CA THR A 8 -1.63 -5.70 15.78
C THR A 8 -0.53 -5.65 14.72
N ARG A 9 0.25 -6.73 14.62
CA ARG A 9 1.31 -6.87 13.60
C ARG A 9 0.77 -6.62 12.19
N ASP A 10 -0.42 -7.10 11.89
CA ASP A 10 -1.04 -6.95 10.58
C ASP A 10 -1.42 -5.49 10.30
N THR A 11 -1.99 -4.79 11.27
CA THR A 11 -2.25 -3.35 11.14
C THR A 11 -0.96 -2.58 10.89
N LEU A 12 0.12 -2.90 11.62
CA LEU A 12 1.43 -2.27 11.41
C LEU A 12 1.97 -2.53 10.00
N LEU A 13 1.85 -3.76 9.49
CA LEU A 13 2.26 -4.09 8.13
C LEU A 13 1.48 -3.30 7.10
N VAL A 14 0.16 -3.18 7.25
CA VAL A 14 -0.68 -2.36 6.36
C VAL A 14 -0.27 -0.89 6.43
N ILE A 15 -0.06 -0.33 7.62
CA ILE A 15 0.40 1.05 7.77
C ILE A 15 1.75 1.26 7.09
N VAL A 16 2.72 0.37 7.31
CA VAL A 16 4.03 0.45 6.66
C VAL A 16 3.90 0.37 5.14
N LEU A 17 3.07 -0.55 4.63
CA LEU A 17 2.82 -0.67 3.19
C LEU A 17 2.23 0.62 2.61
N LEU A 18 1.28 1.26 3.29
CA LEU A 18 0.71 2.54 2.85
C LEU A 18 1.76 3.65 2.90
N VAL A 19 2.48 3.79 4.01
CA VAL A 19 3.50 4.82 4.17
C VAL A 19 4.60 4.68 3.14
N VAL A 20 5.11 3.47 2.87
CA VAL A 20 6.17 3.25 1.88
C VAL A 20 5.61 3.31 0.46
N GLY A 21 4.50 2.64 0.23
CA GLY A 21 3.93 2.37 -1.09
C GLY A 21 3.36 3.60 -1.77
N ILE A 22 2.56 4.40 -1.07
CA ILE A 22 2.00 5.65 -1.62
C ILE A 22 2.74 6.89 -1.09
N GLY A 23 3.05 6.94 0.21
CA GLY A 23 3.74 8.08 0.82
C GLY A 23 5.19 8.21 0.34
N GLY A 24 5.99 7.15 0.52
CA GLY A 24 7.40 7.12 0.21
C GLY A 24 7.67 7.23 -1.29
N SER A 25 6.92 6.50 -2.11
CA SER A 25 7.02 6.60 -3.56
C SER A 25 6.57 7.97 -4.09
N GLY A 26 5.55 8.59 -3.47
CA GLY A 26 5.09 9.94 -3.81
C GLY A 26 6.13 11.01 -3.51
N LEU A 27 6.76 10.93 -2.33
CA LEU A 27 7.88 11.80 -1.96
C LEU A 27 9.07 11.60 -2.91
N ALA A 28 9.43 10.35 -3.21
CA ALA A 28 10.51 10.06 -4.15
C ALA A 28 10.24 10.63 -5.55
N ARG A 29 8.99 10.55 -6.03
CA ARG A 29 8.57 11.20 -7.27
C ARG A 29 8.75 12.71 -7.23
N GLY A 30 8.36 13.37 -6.15
CA GLY A 30 8.54 14.82 -5.99
C GLY A 30 10.01 15.23 -6.06
N LEU A 31 10.87 14.54 -5.31
CA LEU A 31 12.31 14.80 -5.30
C LEU A 31 12.96 14.56 -6.68
N LEU A 32 12.52 13.51 -7.40
CA LEU A 32 13.00 13.22 -8.75
C LEU A 32 12.53 14.27 -9.76
N HIS A 33 11.29 14.75 -9.61
CA HIS A 33 10.73 15.81 -10.46
C HIS A 33 11.51 17.12 -10.31
N GLU A 34 11.85 17.51 -9.08
CA GLU A 34 12.66 18.71 -8.79
C GLU A 34 14.05 18.66 -9.45
N GLN A 35 14.59 17.47 -9.69
CA GLN A 35 15.87 17.25 -10.38
C GLN A 35 15.73 17.10 -11.90
N GLY A 36 14.51 17.26 -12.46
CA GLY A 36 14.23 17.12 -13.88
C GLY A 36 13.98 15.69 -14.36
N TYR A 37 13.95 14.70 -13.45
CA TYR A 37 13.71 13.28 -13.77
C TYR A 37 12.22 12.91 -13.71
N ASP A 38 11.36 13.67 -14.38
CA ASP A 38 9.89 13.52 -14.26
C ASP A 38 9.38 12.12 -14.65
N THR A 39 9.87 11.58 -15.77
CA THR A 39 9.47 10.23 -16.23
C THR A 39 9.92 9.15 -15.25
N LEU A 40 11.14 9.25 -14.72
CA LEU A 40 11.66 8.29 -13.75
C LEU A 40 10.89 8.37 -12.42
N GLY A 41 10.61 9.59 -11.94
CA GLY A 41 9.78 9.80 -10.75
C GLY A 41 8.39 9.20 -10.90
N SER A 42 7.77 9.37 -12.06
CA SER A 42 6.48 8.76 -12.38
C SER A 42 6.55 7.22 -12.40
N ALA A 43 7.61 6.65 -12.99
CA ALA A 43 7.82 5.20 -12.97
C ALA A 43 8.01 4.65 -11.55
N VAL A 44 8.82 5.33 -10.72
CA VAL A 44 9.02 4.98 -9.30
C VAL A 44 7.69 5.00 -8.54
N PHE A 45 6.86 6.02 -8.76
CA PHE A 45 5.55 6.11 -8.12
C PHE A 45 4.62 4.97 -8.54
N VAL A 46 4.50 4.70 -9.85
CA VAL A 46 3.63 3.63 -10.36
C VAL A 46 4.09 2.26 -9.85
N LEU A 47 5.40 2.00 -9.84
CA LEU A 47 5.93 0.74 -9.32
C LEU A 47 5.73 0.61 -7.81
N GLY A 48 5.97 1.67 -7.04
CA GLY A 48 5.77 1.68 -5.59
C GLY A 48 4.30 1.45 -5.22
N TYR A 49 3.40 2.23 -5.82
CA TYR A 49 1.96 2.10 -5.61
C TYR A 49 1.43 0.76 -6.11
N GLY A 50 1.82 0.32 -7.31
CA GLY A 50 1.40 -0.95 -7.88
C GLY A 50 1.84 -2.14 -7.04
N THR A 51 3.10 -2.14 -6.58
CA THR A 51 3.61 -3.18 -5.67
C THR A 51 2.84 -3.20 -4.36
N MET A 52 2.56 -2.03 -3.77
CA MET A 52 1.75 -1.94 -2.55
C MET A 52 0.35 -2.55 -2.75
N VAL A 53 -0.34 -2.20 -3.84
CA VAL A 53 -1.67 -2.75 -4.16
C VAL A 53 -1.61 -4.27 -4.31
N LEU A 54 -0.60 -4.81 -5.00
CA LEU A 54 -0.45 -6.26 -5.16
C LEU A 54 -0.19 -6.97 -3.83
N LEU A 55 0.63 -6.40 -2.96
CA LEU A 55 0.91 -6.96 -1.63
C LEU A 55 -0.31 -6.92 -0.72
N LEU A 56 -1.06 -5.81 -0.71
CA LEU A 56 -2.32 -5.69 0.02
C LEU A 56 -3.35 -6.70 -0.50
N TRP A 57 -3.45 -6.82 -1.82
CA TRP A 57 -4.33 -7.80 -2.44
C TRP A 57 -3.96 -9.22 -2.02
N TRP A 58 -2.69 -9.61 -2.16
CA TRP A 58 -2.25 -10.97 -1.86
C TRP A 58 -2.36 -11.32 -0.38
N GLY A 59 -2.00 -10.40 0.51
CA GLY A 59 -1.95 -10.65 1.95
C GLY A 59 -3.31 -10.57 2.65
N TRP A 60 -4.18 -9.65 2.21
CA TRP A 60 -5.41 -9.34 2.94
C TRP A 60 -6.68 -9.52 2.13
N VAL A 61 -6.70 -9.20 0.84
CA VAL A 61 -7.96 -9.23 0.05
C VAL A 61 -8.23 -10.62 -0.54
N ARG A 62 -7.26 -11.20 -1.24
CA ARG A 62 -7.33 -12.51 -1.89
C ARG A 62 -7.73 -13.66 -0.96
N PRO A 63 -7.31 -13.73 0.31
CA PRO A 63 -7.74 -14.80 1.21
C PRO A 63 -9.14 -14.59 1.80
N LEU A 64 -9.80 -13.44 1.58
CA LEU A 64 -11.17 -13.24 2.06
C LEU A 64 -12.12 -14.12 1.25
N ASP A 65 -12.88 -14.95 1.97
CA ASP A 65 -13.96 -15.72 1.38
C ASP A 65 -15.21 -14.84 1.25
N ILE A 66 -15.29 -14.11 0.15
CA ILE A 66 -16.38 -13.15 -0.10
C ILE A 66 -17.56 -13.92 -0.71
N THR A 67 -18.45 -14.42 0.14
CA THR A 67 -19.69 -15.09 -0.27
C THR A 67 -20.86 -14.12 -0.43
N GLY A 68 -21.75 -14.37 -1.39
CA GLY A 68 -22.96 -13.59 -1.59
C GLY A 68 -24.07 -13.91 -0.57
N PRO A 69 -25.17 -13.12 -0.53
CA PRO A 69 -26.25 -13.25 0.45
C PRO A 69 -26.97 -14.62 0.48
N SER A 70 -26.86 -15.40 -0.59
CA SER A 70 -27.45 -16.74 -0.72
C SER A 70 -26.52 -17.86 -0.25
N GLY A 71 -25.57 -17.57 0.64
CA GLY A 71 -24.80 -18.60 1.34
C GLY A 71 -25.76 -19.66 1.86
N ARG A 72 -25.56 -20.91 1.43
CA ARG A 72 -25.98 -22.03 2.28
C ARG A 72 -24.88 -22.23 3.30
#